data_AF-A0A849T0L5-F1
#
_entry.id   AF-A0A849T0L5-F1
#
_cell.length_a   1.000
_cell.length_b   1.000
_cell.length_c   1.000
_cell.angle_alpha   90.00
_cell.angle_beta   90.00
_cell.angle_gamma   90.00
#
_symmetry.space_group_name_H-M   'P 1'
#
loop_
_entity.id
_entity.type
_entity.pdbx_description
1 polymer ?
#
loop_
_entity_poly.entity_id
_entity_poly.type
_entity_poly.pdbx_seq_one_letter_code
_entity_poly.pdbx_strand_id
1 'polypeptide(L)'
;MGSLSFEEALLFHTLNNSLSAYLLGLDLSVLSKKQILQLFNFIDFFPMAFKDKLIKKFEQDFYSYLNSLKSNSLGHRELQKILNFKNNQLTVFALMNPDRKQAGKLLIRMKDGSFFRDKKNNIWSIRTLGLSSRGLNFCHTNGSTPTGIYQINSVMPECNHQYEFGKNRRLKIHFIDDSQLLEYLPKDPQKSFKEHRWWQQASIANTLGRSLFRIHGSGRVNKNPLSSFFPLVPSSGCLTTTERNFLGIWKIDDQRQLLDALMEASHLGKSFTNELKIHGLLYVINFDGTYQALEF
;
A
#
# COMPACT_ATOMS: atom_id res chain seq x y z
N MET A 1 -15.25 -25.93 -17.93
CA MET A 1 -14.17 -25.60 -16.97
C MET A 1 -13.45 -24.39 -17.51
N GLY A 2 -13.33 -23.31 -16.74
CA GLY A 2 -12.60 -22.11 -17.20
C GLY A 2 -11.11 -22.42 -17.30
N SER A 3 -10.43 -21.84 -18.30
CA SER A 3 -8.97 -21.89 -18.38
C SER A 3 -8.34 -21.21 -17.18
N LEU A 4 -7.32 -21.82 -16.57
CA LEU A 4 -6.53 -21.19 -15.51
C LEU A 4 -5.93 -19.86 -16.01
N SER A 5 -5.90 -18.85 -15.14
CA SER A 5 -5.06 -17.67 -15.39
C SER A 5 -3.58 -18.06 -15.41
N PHE A 6 -2.73 -17.20 -15.96
CA PHE A 6 -1.29 -17.49 -16.07
C PHE A 6 -0.61 -17.75 -14.72
N GLU A 7 -0.95 -16.99 -13.67
CA GLU A 7 -0.43 -17.20 -12.31
C GLU A 7 -0.97 -18.51 -11.70
N GLU A 8 -2.23 -18.84 -11.93
CA GLU A 8 -2.81 -20.11 -11.49
C GLU A 8 -2.16 -21.31 -12.21
N ALA A 9 -1.82 -21.17 -13.50
CA ALA A 9 -1.07 -22.18 -14.24
C ALA A 9 0.34 -22.38 -13.66
N LEU A 10 1.06 -21.29 -13.36
CA LEU A 10 2.37 -21.37 -12.69
C LEU A 10 2.27 -22.07 -11.33
N LEU A 11 1.29 -21.70 -10.52
CA LEU A 11 1.05 -22.33 -9.23
C LEU A 11 0.71 -23.81 -9.37
N PHE A 12 -0.23 -24.15 -10.27
CA PHE A 12 -0.64 -25.53 -10.55
C PHE A 12 0.56 -26.39 -10.95
N HIS A 13 1.37 -25.95 -11.90
CA HIS A 13 2.52 -26.72 -12.36
C HIS A 13 3.65 -26.79 -11.32
N THR A 14 3.80 -25.77 -10.47
CA THR A 14 4.71 -25.81 -9.32
C THR A 14 4.29 -26.88 -8.33
N LEU A 15 3.01 -26.91 -7.94
CA LEU A 15 2.48 -27.87 -6.96
C LEU A 15 2.46 -29.32 -7.49
N ASN A 16 2.36 -29.52 -8.80
CA ASN A 16 2.33 -30.83 -9.44
C ASN A 16 3.69 -31.27 -10.01
N ASN A 17 4.80 -30.62 -9.64
CA ASN A 17 6.16 -30.94 -10.13
C ASN A 17 6.27 -31.01 -11.67
N SER A 18 5.46 -30.23 -12.39
CA SER A 18 5.42 -30.19 -13.87
C SER A 18 5.83 -28.84 -14.45
N LEU A 19 6.34 -27.94 -13.60
CA LEU A 19 6.74 -26.59 -13.96
C LEU A 19 7.78 -26.55 -15.09
N SER A 20 8.80 -27.40 -15.04
CA SER A 20 9.84 -27.45 -16.09
C SER A 20 9.25 -27.73 -17.48
N ALA A 21 8.32 -28.69 -17.59
CA ALA A 21 7.67 -29.02 -18.85
C ALA A 21 6.79 -27.89 -19.37
N TYR A 22 6.04 -27.24 -18.47
CA TYR A 22 5.24 -26.06 -18.80
C TYR A 22 6.10 -24.91 -19.33
N LEU A 23 7.23 -24.62 -18.68
CA LEU A 23 8.14 -23.55 -19.07
C LEU A 23 8.83 -23.78 -20.42
N LEU A 24 9.06 -25.04 -20.82
CA LEU A 24 9.62 -25.37 -22.14
C LEU A 24 8.67 -24.99 -23.28
N GLY A 25 7.35 -25.10 -23.05
CA GLY A 25 6.32 -24.71 -24.01
C GLY A 25 6.06 -23.20 -24.08
N LEU A 26 6.70 -22.40 -23.23
CA LEU A 26 6.42 -20.97 -23.13
C LEU A 26 7.23 -20.16 -24.14
N ASP A 27 6.53 -19.50 -25.07
CA ASP A 27 7.15 -18.49 -25.94
C ASP A 27 7.30 -17.17 -25.18
N LEU A 28 8.55 -16.86 -24.81
CA LEU A 28 8.87 -15.62 -24.12
C LEU A 28 8.66 -14.37 -25.00
N SER A 29 8.58 -14.47 -26.32
CA SER A 29 8.46 -13.30 -27.21
C SER A 29 7.07 -12.64 -27.16
N VAL A 30 6.04 -13.37 -26.74
CA VAL A 30 4.65 -12.92 -26.73
C VAL A 30 4.13 -12.61 -25.33
N LEU A 31 4.98 -12.65 -24.31
CA LEU A 31 4.55 -12.40 -22.93
C LEU A 31 4.24 -10.92 -22.69
N SER A 32 3.09 -10.67 -22.09
CA SER A 32 2.75 -9.35 -21.54
C SER A 32 3.64 -9.02 -20.33
N LYS A 33 3.78 -7.72 -20.01
CA LYS A 33 4.51 -7.25 -18.82
C LYS A 33 4.01 -7.90 -17.53
N LYS A 34 2.69 -8.11 -17.41
CA LYS A 34 2.07 -8.82 -16.27
C LYS A 34 2.60 -10.25 -16.14
N GLN A 35 2.63 -11.00 -17.24
CA GLN A 35 3.11 -12.39 -17.25
C GLN A 35 4.61 -12.46 -16.93
N ILE A 36 5.41 -11.51 -17.41
CA ILE A 36 6.84 -11.41 -17.08
C ILE A 36 7.03 -11.23 -15.57
N LEU A 37 6.30 -10.29 -14.94
CA LEU A 37 6.37 -10.09 -13.49
C LEU A 37 5.85 -11.31 -12.70
N GLN A 38 4.81 -11.99 -13.20
CA GLN A 38 4.33 -13.25 -12.61
C GLN A 38 5.40 -14.35 -12.70
N LEU A 39 6.18 -14.44 -13.79
CA LEU A 39 7.32 -15.35 -13.84
C LEU A 39 8.38 -15.01 -12.78
N PHE A 40 8.68 -13.73 -12.57
CA PHE A 40 9.64 -13.33 -11.54
C PHE A 40 9.17 -13.66 -10.12
N ASN A 41 7.87 -13.65 -9.84
CA ASN A 41 7.33 -14.12 -8.55
C ASN A 41 7.61 -15.60 -8.27
N PHE A 42 7.82 -16.42 -9.30
CA PHE A 42 8.07 -17.87 -9.20
C PHE A 42 9.52 -18.26 -9.54
N ILE A 43 10.40 -17.28 -9.70
CA ILE A 43 11.73 -17.49 -10.29
C ILE A 43 12.62 -18.48 -9.52
N ASP A 44 12.39 -18.62 -8.21
CA ASP A 44 13.14 -19.54 -7.35
C ASP A 44 12.73 -21.01 -7.52
N PHE A 45 11.60 -21.27 -8.19
CA PHE A 45 11.14 -22.62 -8.54
C PHE A 45 11.61 -23.07 -9.93
N PHE A 46 12.24 -22.16 -10.71
CA PHE A 46 12.60 -22.45 -12.09
C PHE A 46 13.96 -23.16 -12.19
N PRO A 47 14.14 -24.07 -13.17
CA PRO A 47 15.46 -24.59 -13.51
C PRO A 47 16.43 -23.45 -13.89
N MET A 48 17.71 -23.57 -13.49
CA MET A 48 18.71 -22.52 -13.69
C MET A 48 18.79 -22.05 -15.16
N ALA A 49 18.78 -22.98 -16.11
CA ALA A 49 18.83 -22.65 -17.54
C ALA A 49 17.65 -21.77 -18.00
N PHE A 50 16.44 -22.00 -17.47
CA PHE A 50 15.29 -21.15 -17.80
C PHE A 50 15.39 -19.79 -17.09
N LYS A 51 15.83 -19.78 -15.82
CA LYS A 51 16.06 -18.56 -15.04
C LYS A 51 17.02 -17.61 -15.77
N ASP A 52 18.17 -18.12 -16.22
CA ASP A 52 19.17 -17.34 -16.95
C ASP A 52 18.62 -16.80 -18.27
N LYS A 53 17.90 -17.63 -19.04
CA LYS A 53 17.23 -17.22 -20.28
C LYS A 53 16.21 -16.10 -20.02
N LEU A 54 15.40 -16.24 -18.97
CA LEU A 54 14.37 -15.28 -18.59
C LEU A 54 14.99 -13.94 -18.18
N ILE A 55 15.97 -13.98 -17.27
CA ILE A 55 16.66 -12.78 -16.78
C ILE A 55 17.38 -12.07 -17.94
N LYS A 56 18.11 -12.80 -18.77
CA LYS A 56 18.82 -12.20 -19.93
C LYS A 56 17.86 -11.53 -20.90
N LYS A 57 16.68 -12.13 -21.15
CA LYS A 57 15.71 -11.56 -22.09
C LYS A 57 15.00 -10.32 -21.52
N PHE A 58 14.74 -10.30 -20.21
CA PHE A 58 13.96 -9.25 -19.54
C PHE A 58 14.77 -8.58 -18.43
N GLU A 59 16.03 -8.25 -18.73
CA GLU A 59 17.01 -7.80 -17.74
C GLU A 59 16.54 -6.55 -16.99
N GLN A 60 16.03 -5.55 -17.73
CA GLN A 60 15.55 -4.30 -17.15
C GLN A 60 14.33 -4.51 -16.24
N ASP A 61 13.36 -5.32 -16.66
CA ASP A 61 12.18 -5.65 -15.85
C ASP A 61 12.58 -6.43 -14.60
N PHE A 62 13.53 -7.37 -14.72
CA PHE A 62 14.03 -8.14 -13.59
C PHE A 62 14.71 -7.25 -12.56
N TYR A 63 15.58 -6.33 -12.98
CA TYR A 63 16.19 -5.37 -12.07
C TYR A 63 15.18 -4.43 -11.44
N SER A 64 14.17 -3.97 -12.19
CA SER A 64 13.08 -3.17 -11.62
C SER A 64 12.31 -3.95 -10.57
N TYR A 65 11.98 -5.21 -10.86
CA TYR A 65 11.30 -6.11 -9.93
C TYR A 65 12.12 -6.35 -8.66
N LEU A 66 13.38 -6.74 -8.78
CA LEU A 66 14.27 -6.95 -7.63
C LEU A 66 14.43 -5.69 -6.77
N ASN A 67 14.58 -4.53 -7.38
CA ASN A 67 14.68 -3.28 -6.64
C ASN A 67 13.39 -2.96 -5.87
N SER A 68 12.22 -3.30 -6.41
CA SER A 68 10.96 -3.13 -5.70
C SER A 68 10.79 -4.08 -4.51
N LEU A 69 11.31 -5.31 -4.60
CA LEU A 69 11.33 -6.24 -3.47
C LEU A 69 12.21 -5.73 -2.34
N LYS A 70 13.31 -5.06 -2.70
CA LYS A 70 14.23 -4.46 -1.74
C LYS A 70 13.70 -3.18 -1.08
N SER A 71 12.64 -2.56 -1.63
CA SER A 71 12.15 -1.21 -1.28
C SER A 71 12.55 -0.78 0.14
N ASN A 72 13.69 -0.10 0.21
CA ASN A 72 14.34 0.22 1.46
C ASN A 72 13.44 1.17 2.26
N SER A 73 13.57 1.10 3.58
CA SER A 73 13.16 2.25 4.40
C SER A 73 13.82 3.51 3.87
N LEU A 74 13.05 4.59 3.83
CA LEU A 74 13.65 5.89 3.66
C LEU A 74 14.34 6.27 4.96
N GLY A 75 15.58 6.77 4.83
CA GLY A 75 16.24 7.42 5.94
C GLY A 75 15.54 8.71 6.33
N HIS A 76 15.90 9.26 7.49
CA HIS A 76 15.29 10.46 8.04
C HIS A 76 15.32 11.64 7.04
N ARG A 77 16.45 11.87 6.36
CA ARG A 77 16.61 12.99 5.41
C ARG A 77 15.69 12.85 4.20
N GLU A 78 15.61 11.66 3.61
CA GLU A 78 14.76 11.39 2.44
C GLU A 78 13.28 11.49 2.82
N LEU A 79 12.92 10.96 3.99
CA LEU A 79 11.56 11.08 4.51
C LEU A 79 11.18 12.55 4.70
N GLN A 80 12.05 13.37 5.30
CA GLN A 80 11.78 14.80 5.46
C GLN A 80 11.62 15.54 4.14
N LYS A 81 12.43 15.21 3.12
CA LYS A 81 12.25 15.78 1.78
C LYS A 81 10.85 15.49 1.24
N ILE A 82 10.32 14.28 1.44
CA ILE A 82 8.97 13.90 1.00
C ILE A 82 7.89 14.63 1.82
N LEU A 83 8.04 14.67 3.14
CA LEU A 83 7.09 15.34 4.03
C LEU A 83 6.99 16.85 3.72
N ASN A 84 8.12 17.48 3.36
CA ASN A 84 8.19 18.90 2.97
C ASN A 84 7.80 19.18 1.51
N PHE A 85 7.67 18.16 0.65
CA PHE A 85 7.36 18.35 -0.76
C PHE A 85 5.91 18.81 -0.99
N LYS A 86 5.72 20.11 -1.23
CA LYS A 86 4.40 20.69 -1.48
C LYS A 86 3.92 20.40 -2.91
N ASN A 87 2.76 19.77 -3.01
CA ASN A 87 2.08 19.43 -4.26
C ASN A 87 0.70 20.10 -4.39
N ASN A 88 0.37 21.03 -3.49
CA ASN A 88 -0.92 21.74 -3.41
C ASN A 88 -2.15 20.82 -3.32
N GLN A 89 -1.98 19.58 -2.83
CA GLN A 89 -3.03 18.61 -2.66
C GLN A 89 -3.09 18.11 -1.22
N LEU A 90 -4.31 17.78 -0.76
CA LEU A 90 -4.49 17.04 0.48
C LEU A 90 -3.71 15.73 0.35
N THR A 91 -2.78 15.47 1.27
CA THR A 91 -1.90 14.32 1.21
C THR A 91 -1.95 13.55 2.51
N VAL A 92 -2.26 12.26 2.44
CA VAL A 92 -2.18 11.34 3.57
C VAL A 92 -0.85 10.58 3.48
N PHE A 93 -0.07 10.59 4.55
CA PHE A 93 1.14 9.77 4.66
C PHE A 93 0.85 8.55 5.53
N ALA A 94 0.99 7.35 4.97
CA ALA A 94 1.01 6.10 5.69
C ALA A 94 2.46 5.66 5.91
N LEU A 95 3.01 6.04 7.06
CA LEU A 95 4.35 5.68 7.47
C LEU A 95 4.31 4.28 8.10
N MET A 96 5.05 3.35 7.51
CA MET A 96 4.98 1.92 7.82
C MET A 96 6.34 1.35 8.14
N ASN A 97 6.37 0.37 9.05
CA ASN A 97 7.55 -0.46 9.23
C ASN A 97 7.70 -1.40 8.01
N PRO A 98 8.92 -1.60 7.46
CA PRO A 98 9.15 -2.47 6.29
C PRO A 98 8.56 -3.87 6.42
N ASP A 99 8.64 -4.46 7.61
CA ASP A 99 8.15 -5.81 7.87
C ASP A 99 6.61 -5.91 7.88
N ARG A 100 5.90 -4.77 7.91
CA ARG A 100 4.44 -4.64 8.07
C ARG A 100 3.89 -5.30 9.33
N LYS A 101 4.72 -5.86 10.20
CA LYS A 101 4.32 -6.55 11.44
C LYS A 101 4.15 -5.58 12.60
N GLN A 102 4.42 -4.29 12.42
CA GLN A 102 4.16 -3.26 13.41
C GLN A 102 3.14 -2.27 12.90
N ALA A 103 2.39 -1.67 13.83
CA ALA A 103 1.46 -0.61 13.47
C ALA A 103 2.22 0.61 12.92
N GLY A 104 1.79 1.07 11.75
CA GLY A 104 2.20 2.33 11.17
C GLY A 104 1.41 3.52 11.73
N LYS A 105 1.65 4.69 11.14
CA LYS A 105 0.90 5.93 11.42
C LYS A 105 0.37 6.56 10.14
N LEU A 106 -0.83 7.12 10.23
CA LEU A 106 -1.38 8.05 9.25
C LEU A 106 -1.14 9.48 9.72
N LEU A 107 -0.65 10.32 8.82
CA LEU A 107 -0.53 11.77 8.97
C LEU A 107 -1.28 12.45 7.83
N ILE A 108 -1.76 13.68 8.03
CA ILE A 108 -2.44 14.46 6.99
C ILE A 108 -1.67 15.77 6.80
N ARG A 109 -1.29 16.04 5.56
CA ARG A 109 -0.84 17.35 5.10
C ARG A 109 -1.94 18.02 4.29
N MET A 110 -2.25 19.25 4.67
CA MET A 110 -3.25 20.08 4.02
C MET A 110 -2.73 20.64 2.70
N LYS A 111 -3.63 21.22 1.89
CA LYS A 111 -3.29 21.77 0.57
C LYS A 111 -2.26 22.91 0.63
N ASP A 112 -2.20 23.66 1.73
CA ASP A 112 -1.21 24.72 1.96
C ASP A 112 0.20 24.19 2.31
N GLY A 113 0.31 22.87 2.48
CA GLY A 113 1.54 22.16 2.82
C GLY A 113 1.81 22.05 4.32
N SER A 114 0.95 22.58 5.19
CA SER A 114 1.04 22.39 6.64
C SER A 114 0.42 21.05 7.08
N PHE A 115 0.86 20.51 8.21
CA PHE A 115 0.27 19.29 8.77
C PHE A 115 -1.00 19.63 9.56
N PHE A 116 -2.02 18.78 9.42
CA PHE A 116 -3.24 18.88 10.21
C PHE A 116 -2.90 18.66 11.69
N ARG A 117 -3.44 19.52 12.56
CA ARG A 117 -3.15 19.51 14.01
C ARG A 117 -4.39 19.17 14.82
N ASP A 118 -4.18 18.48 15.94
CA ASP A 118 -5.23 18.19 16.90
C ASP A 118 -5.58 19.42 17.76
N LYS A 119 -6.57 19.27 18.65
CA LYS A 119 -6.99 20.34 19.57
C LYS A 119 -5.90 20.81 20.54
N LYS A 120 -4.85 20.01 20.74
CA LYS A 120 -3.69 20.32 21.58
C LYS A 120 -2.53 20.89 20.74
N ASN A 121 -2.78 21.22 19.48
CA ASN A 121 -1.80 21.73 18.51
C ASN A 121 -0.66 20.74 18.17
N ASN A 122 -0.81 19.45 18.48
CA ASN A 122 0.10 18.41 18.02
C ASN A 122 -0.26 18.00 16.60
N ILE A 123 0.69 17.46 15.83
CA ILE A 123 0.35 16.85 14.55
C ILE A 123 -0.60 15.69 14.78
N TRP A 124 -1.74 15.77 14.11
CA TRP A 124 -2.76 14.75 14.19
C TRP A 124 -2.25 13.46 13.55
N SER A 125 -2.44 12.35 14.25
CA SER A 125 -2.09 11.03 13.74
C SER A 125 -2.97 9.93 14.32
N ILE A 126 -3.16 8.87 13.56
CA ILE A 126 -3.79 7.62 14.03
C ILE A 126 -2.95 6.42 13.62
N ARG A 127 -3.14 5.29 14.30
CA ARG A 127 -2.46 4.04 13.96
C ARG A 127 -3.10 3.39 12.74
N THR A 128 -2.29 2.72 11.92
CA THR A 128 -2.78 1.94 10.79
C THR A 128 -1.96 0.67 10.58
N LEU A 129 -2.49 -0.32 9.86
CA LEU A 129 -1.78 -1.54 9.50
C LEU A 129 -1.94 -1.86 8.01
N GLY A 130 -0.83 -2.15 7.33
CA GLY A 130 -0.80 -2.57 5.93
C GLY A 130 -0.42 -4.04 5.74
N LEU A 131 -0.68 -4.88 6.75
CA LEU A 131 -0.31 -6.30 6.77
C LEU A 131 -1.38 -7.17 6.10
N SER A 132 -0.93 -8.10 5.26
CA SER A 132 -1.79 -9.17 4.75
C SER A 132 -2.17 -10.17 5.84
N SER A 133 -3.45 -10.50 5.95
CA SER A 133 -3.93 -11.60 6.82
C SER A 133 -3.44 -12.97 6.38
N ARG A 134 -2.91 -13.09 5.15
CA ARG A 134 -2.33 -14.33 4.60
C ARG A 134 -0.80 -14.35 4.70
N GLY A 135 -0.17 -13.29 5.23
CA GLY A 135 1.29 -13.15 5.27
C GLY A 135 1.95 -12.98 3.89
N LEU A 136 1.16 -12.71 2.85
CA LEU A 136 1.65 -12.58 1.48
C LEU A 136 2.32 -11.21 1.25
N ASN A 137 3.38 -11.18 0.44
CA ASN A 137 4.06 -9.94 0.05
C ASN A 137 3.28 -9.16 -1.02
N PHE A 138 3.61 -7.88 -1.24
CA PHE A 138 2.86 -6.95 -2.07
C PHE A 138 2.67 -7.40 -3.53
N CYS A 139 3.56 -8.23 -4.07
CA CYS A 139 3.50 -8.73 -5.44
C CYS A 139 2.48 -9.86 -5.64
N HIS A 140 1.79 -10.29 -4.58
CA HIS A 140 0.73 -11.28 -4.68
C HIS A 140 -0.66 -10.67 -4.50
N THR A 141 -1.66 -11.34 -5.09
CA THR A 141 -3.06 -11.05 -4.79
C THR A 141 -3.33 -11.19 -3.29
N ASN A 142 -4.00 -10.20 -2.70
CA ASN A 142 -4.23 -10.08 -1.25
C ASN A 142 -2.94 -9.96 -0.40
N GLY A 143 -1.82 -9.61 -1.02
CA GLY A 143 -0.56 -9.29 -0.35
C GLY A 143 -0.60 -8.02 0.49
N SER A 144 0.43 -7.78 1.29
CA SER A 144 0.56 -6.56 2.10
C SER A 144 0.48 -5.29 1.23
N THR A 145 0.09 -4.17 1.83
CA THR A 145 -0.07 -2.91 1.09
C THR A 145 1.29 -2.46 0.54
N PRO A 146 1.43 -2.29 -0.80
CA PRO A 146 2.68 -1.86 -1.41
C PRO A 146 3.04 -0.43 -1.00
N THR A 147 4.33 -0.13 -0.90
CA THR A 147 4.77 1.26 -0.86
C THR A 147 4.49 1.97 -2.19
N GLY A 148 4.25 3.28 -2.13
CA GLY A 148 4.03 4.11 -3.31
C GLY A 148 2.99 5.20 -3.13
N ILE A 149 2.65 5.82 -4.25
CA ILE A 149 1.73 6.95 -4.31
C ILE A 149 0.44 6.48 -4.95
N TYR A 150 -0.67 6.84 -4.33
CA TYR A 150 -2.01 6.46 -4.70
C TYR A 150 -2.91 7.68 -4.71
N GLN A 151 -4.02 7.60 -5.42
CA GLN A 151 -5.07 8.59 -5.37
C GLN A 151 -6.14 8.18 -4.37
N ILE A 152 -6.54 9.11 -3.50
CA ILE A 152 -7.75 9.02 -2.70
C ILE A 152 -8.88 9.61 -3.54
N ASN A 153 -9.85 8.78 -3.90
CA ASN A 153 -10.96 9.18 -4.77
C ASN A 153 -12.29 8.91 -4.10
N SER A 154 -12.70 9.76 -3.16
CA SER A 154 -13.95 9.63 -2.43
C SER A 154 -13.98 8.42 -1.48
N VAL A 155 -15.18 8.11 -1.00
CA VAL A 155 -15.50 6.97 -0.15
C VAL A 155 -16.43 5.99 -0.89
N MET A 156 -16.50 4.75 -0.41
CA MET A 156 -17.53 3.79 -0.82
C MET A 156 -18.91 4.36 -0.46
N PRO A 157 -19.93 4.28 -1.33
CA PRO A 157 -21.23 4.90 -1.07
C PRO A 157 -21.92 4.35 0.19
N GLU A 158 -21.67 3.07 0.49
CA GLU A 158 -22.28 2.36 1.61
C GLU A 158 -21.26 1.71 2.55
N CYS A 159 -21.65 1.59 3.82
CA CYS A 159 -20.95 0.85 4.88
C CYS A 159 -21.38 -0.62 4.93
N ASN A 160 -21.28 -1.34 3.82
CA ASN A 160 -21.59 -2.78 3.78
C ASN A 160 -20.44 -3.63 4.35
N HIS A 161 -20.72 -4.90 4.69
CA HIS A 161 -19.75 -5.85 5.25
C HIS A 161 -19.07 -5.30 6.52
N GLN A 162 -19.91 -4.85 7.47
CA GLN A 162 -19.41 -4.17 8.67
C GLN A 162 -18.53 -5.06 9.54
N TYR A 163 -18.73 -6.37 9.53
CA TYR A 163 -17.85 -7.31 10.23
C TYR A 163 -16.42 -7.24 9.69
N GLU A 164 -16.24 -7.10 8.37
CA GLU A 164 -14.93 -7.02 7.75
C GLU A 164 -14.33 -5.61 7.84
N PHE A 165 -15.15 -4.57 7.62
CA PHE A 165 -14.66 -3.22 7.33
C PHE A 165 -15.02 -2.13 8.35
N GLY A 166 -15.79 -2.47 9.38
CA GLY A 166 -16.34 -1.49 10.31
C GLY A 166 -17.65 -0.86 9.82
N LYS A 167 -18.26 -0.03 10.67
CA LYS A 167 -19.52 0.69 10.43
C LYS A 167 -19.33 2.02 9.65
N ASN A 168 -18.12 2.57 9.55
CA ASN A 168 -17.82 3.79 8.81
C ASN A 168 -17.47 3.49 7.35
N ARG A 169 -17.58 4.51 6.49
CA ARG A 169 -17.24 4.34 5.07
C ARG A 169 -15.73 4.17 4.87
N ARG A 170 -15.43 3.47 3.79
CA ARG A 170 -14.08 3.12 3.36
C ARG A 170 -13.60 4.12 2.33
N LEU A 171 -12.39 4.63 2.47
CA LEU A 171 -11.78 5.47 1.43
C LEU A 171 -11.45 4.61 0.21
N LYS A 172 -11.75 5.11 -0.99
CA LYS A 172 -11.39 4.46 -2.25
C LYS A 172 -9.97 4.89 -2.62
N ILE A 173 -9.07 3.92 -2.72
CA ILE A 173 -7.68 4.12 -3.09
C ILE A 173 -7.47 3.53 -4.47
N HIS A 174 -6.89 4.33 -5.37
CA HIS A 174 -6.56 3.95 -6.74
C HIS A 174 -5.06 4.06 -6.98
N PHE A 175 -4.52 3.16 -7.79
CA PHE A 175 -3.18 3.35 -8.34
C PHE A 175 -3.18 4.57 -9.25
N ILE A 176 -2.04 5.25 -9.25
CA ILE A 176 -1.74 6.29 -10.23
C ILE A 176 -1.01 5.61 -11.40
N ASP A 177 -1.37 5.98 -12.62
CA ASP A 177 -0.69 5.48 -13.80
C ASP A 177 0.78 5.90 -13.81
N ASP A 178 1.66 5.00 -14.28
CA ASP A 178 3.11 5.23 -14.29
C ASP A 178 3.50 6.52 -15.03
N SER A 179 2.72 6.91 -16.05
CA SER A 179 2.93 8.14 -16.83
C SER A 179 2.67 9.41 -16.02
N GLN A 180 1.77 9.37 -15.05
CA GLN A 180 1.39 10.50 -14.20
C GLN A 180 2.17 10.53 -12.88
N LEU A 181 2.76 9.40 -12.47
CA LEU A 181 3.40 9.26 -11.17
C LEU A 181 4.54 10.27 -10.95
N LEU A 182 5.26 10.65 -12.00
CA LEU A 182 6.35 11.63 -11.96
C LEU A 182 5.89 13.03 -11.52
N GLU A 183 4.62 13.38 -11.71
CA GLU A 183 4.06 14.66 -11.27
C GLU A 183 3.95 14.76 -9.74
N TYR A 184 3.82 13.61 -9.08
CA TYR A 184 3.63 13.50 -7.64
C TYR A 184 4.94 13.21 -6.87
N LEU A 185 6.06 13.15 -7.57
CA LEU A 185 7.37 12.95 -6.97
C LEU A 185 8.10 14.30 -6.81
N PRO A 186 8.87 14.49 -5.72
CA PRO A 186 9.74 15.66 -5.59
C PRO A 186 10.70 15.77 -6.78
N LYS A 187 10.67 16.91 -7.48
CA LYS A 187 11.48 17.17 -8.68
C LYS A 187 12.94 17.57 -8.38
N ASP A 188 13.52 17.08 -7.28
CA ASP A 188 14.87 17.45 -6.85
C ASP A 188 15.87 17.19 -8.00
N PRO A 189 16.63 18.20 -8.47
CA PRO A 189 17.65 18.02 -9.49
C PRO A 189 18.81 17.11 -9.04
N GLN A 190 18.94 16.81 -7.74
CA GLN A 190 19.89 15.81 -7.24
C GLN A 190 19.28 14.40 -7.33
N LYS A 191 19.96 13.53 -8.11
CA LYS A 191 19.65 12.14 -8.52
C LYS A 191 18.91 11.20 -7.52
N SER A 192 18.87 11.52 -6.24
CA SER A 192 18.34 10.73 -5.12
C SER A 192 16.93 10.15 -5.31
N PHE A 193 15.96 10.85 -5.92
CA PHE A 193 14.58 10.31 -6.00
C PHE A 193 14.37 9.23 -7.08
N LYS A 194 15.15 9.27 -8.17
CA LYS A 194 15.21 8.14 -9.13
C LYS A 194 15.94 6.93 -8.54
N GLU A 195 16.85 7.18 -7.59
CA GLU A 195 17.63 6.16 -6.91
C GLU A 195 16.81 5.46 -5.81
N HIS A 196 15.99 6.19 -5.05
CA HIS A 196 15.34 5.63 -3.87
C HIS A 196 14.12 4.72 -4.13
N ARG A 197 13.55 4.69 -5.36
CA ARG A 197 12.58 3.69 -5.90
C ARG A 197 11.48 3.13 -4.96
N TRP A 198 11.24 3.75 -3.81
CA TRP A 198 10.35 3.27 -2.75
C TRP A 198 8.91 3.18 -3.26
N TRP A 199 8.56 3.97 -4.27
CA TRP A 199 7.24 4.00 -4.86
C TRP A 199 6.96 2.87 -5.87
N GLN A 200 7.98 2.14 -6.31
CA GLN A 200 7.85 1.17 -7.40
C GLN A 200 6.98 -0.04 -7.05
N GLN A 201 6.83 -0.37 -5.77
CA GLN A 201 5.96 -1.49 -5.38
C GLN A 201 4.51 -1.26 -5.84
N ALA A 202 4.00 -0.04 -5.78
CA ALA A 202 2.67 0.29 -6.26
C ALA A 202 2.53 0.09 -7.78
N SER A 203 3.51 0.55 -8.57
CA SER A 203 3.55 0.37 -10.03
C SER A 203 3.55 -1.12 -10.42
N ILE A 204 4.38 -1.92 -9.76
CA ILE A 204 4.46 -3.37 -10.00
C ILE A 204 3.18 -4.08 -9.55
N ALA A 205 2.65 -3.73 -8.38
CA ALA A 205 1.38 -4.25 -7.89
C ALA A 205 0.22 -3.95 -8.86
N ASN A 206 0.17 -2.74 -9.41
CA ASN A 206 -0.83 -2.35 -10.42
C ASN A 206 -0.68 -3.18 -11.70
N THR A 207 0.55 -3.34 -12.19
CA THR A 207 0.84 -4.16 -13.39
C THR A 207 0.46 -5.64 -13.19
N LEU A 208 0.64 -6.16 -11.97
CA LEU A 208 0.21 -7.50 -11.58
C LEU A 208 -1.32 -7.64 -11.46
N GLY A 209 -2.06 -6.54 -11.62
CA GLY A 209 -3.52 -6.50 -11.60
C GLY A 209 -4.11 -6.39 -10.20
N ARG A 210 -3.32 -6.00 -9.20
CA ARG A 210 -3.88 -5.68 -7.87
C ARG A 210 -4.82 -4.48 -8.02
N SER A 211 -5.90 -4.49 -7.26
CA SER A 211 -6.92 -3.44 -7.30
C SER A 211 -7.70 -3.41 -5.97
N LEU A 212 -8.75 -2.58 -5.90
CA LEU A 212 -9.69 -2.53 -4.77
C LEU A 212 -9.06 -2.16 -3.42
N PHE A 213 -7.94 -1.44 -3.41
CA PHE A 213 -7.34 -0.94 -2.19
C PHE A 213 -8.24 0.05 -1.48
N ARG A 214 -8.32 -0.06 -0.16
CA ARG A 214 -9.11 0.82 0.69
C ARG A 214 -8.32 1.22 1.93
N ILE A 215 -8.69 2.35 2.52
CA ILE A 215 -8.45 2.60 3.95
C ILE A 215 -9.77 2.41 4.67
N HIS A 216 -9.80 1.52 5.66
CA HIS A 216 -11.03 1.16 6.35
C HIS A 216 -10.78 0.82 7.83
N GLY A 217 -11.82 0.94 8.65
CA GLY A 217 -11.80 0.42 10.01
C GLY A 217 -11.84 -1.10 10.02
N SER A 218 -11.90 -1.72 11.19
CA SER A 218 -12.09 -3.17 11.27
C SER A 218 -13.22 -3.49 12.21
N GLY A 219 -14.26 -4.10 11.65
CA GLY A 219 -15.28 -4.76 12.45
C GLY A 219 -14.87 -6.15 12.90
N ARG A 220 -13.61 -6.56 12.80
CA ARG A 220 -13.03 -7.79 13.38
C ARG A 220 -12.26 -7.46 14.66
N VAL A 221 -12.00 -8.47 15.51
CA VAL A 221 -11.17 -8.32 16.72
C VAL A 221 -9.84 -9.03 16.53
N ASN A 222 -8.75 -8.33 16.86
CA ASN A 222 -7.47 -8.98 17.10
C ASN A 222 -7.52 -9.69 18.45
N LYS A 223 -7.56 -11.02 18.45
CA LYS A 223 -7.64 -11.84 19.67
C LYS A 223 -6.29 -12.02 20.37
N ASN A 224 -5.19 -11.55 19.77
CA ASN A 224 -3.86 -11.68 20.34
C ASN A 224 -3.34 -10.33 20.89
N PRO A 225 -3.49 -10.06 22.20
CA PRO A 225 -3.01 -8.83 22.83
C PRO A 225 -1.48 -8.70 22.81
N LEU A 226 -0.74 -9.80 22.60
CA LEU A 226 0.72 -9.80 22.52
C LEU A 226 1.24 -9.46 21.12
N SER A 227 0.36 -9.29 20.12
CA SER A 227 0.78 -8.90 18.78
C SER A 227 1.29 -7.45 18.77
N SER A 228 2.40 -7.21 18.07
CA SER A 228 3.03 -5.89 17.89
C SER A 228 2.16 -4.84 17.19
N PHE A 229 1.03 -5.25 16.60
CA PHE A 229 0.06 -4.39 15.96
C PHE A 229 -1.27 -4.32 16.72
N PHE A 230 -1.40 -4.93 17.90
CA PHE A 230 -2.62 -4.86 18.70
C PHE A 230 -3.05 -3.40 18.95
N PRO A 231 -4.34 -3.02 18.81
CA PRO A 231 -5.51 -3.87 18.53
C PRO A 231 -5.91 -3.97 17.04
N LEU A 232 -5.05 -3.54 16.11
CA LEU A 232 -5.35 -3.57 14.68
C LEU A 232 -5.47 -5.00 14.15
N VAL A 233 -6.18 -5.16 13.03
CA VAL A 233 -6.40 -6.45 12.37
C VAL A 233 -5.85 -6.42 10.95
N PRO A 234 -5.07 -7.44 10.53
CA PRO A 234 -4.62 -7.58 9.15
C PRO A 234 -5.79 -7.74 8.16
N SER A 235 -5.62 -7.26 6.93
CA SER A 235 -6.64 -7.35 5.87
C SER A 235 -6.12 -8.10 4.64
N SER A 236 -6.92 -8.18 3.58
CA SER A 236 -6.47 -8.69 2.28
C SER A 236 -5.73 -7.62 1.45
N GLY A 237 -4.85 -6.84 2.09
CA GLY A 237 -3.95 -5.88 1.45
C GLY A 237 -4.38 -4.41 1.48
N CYS A 238 -5.46 -4.10 2.18
CA CYS A 238 -5.89 -2.73 2.50
C CYS A 238 -5.15 -2.16 3.73
N LEU A 239 -5.24 -0.84 3.89
CA LEU A 239 -4.83 -0.16 5.12
C LEU A 239 -5.97 -0.23 6.14
N THR A 240 -5.72 -0.81 7.29
CA THR A 240 -6.71 -0.92 8.36
C THR A 240 -6.48 0.09 9.47
N THR A 241 -7.57 0.60 10.03
CA THR A 241 -7.63 1.41 11.25
C THR A 241 -8.53 0.68 12.27
N THR A 242 -8.61 1.19 13.49
CA THR A 242 -9.47 0.58 14.53
C THR A 242 -10.89 1.16 14.48
N GLU A 243 -11.90 0.36 14.82
CA GLU A 243 -13.28 0.81 14.78
C GLU A 243 -14.22 0.02 15.72
N ARG A 244 -13.90 -0.03 17.02
CA ARG A 244 -14.63 -0.83 18.00
C ARG A 244 -14.60 -0.26 19.42
N ASN A 245 -15.52 -0.77 20.24
CA ASN A 245 -15.45 -0.67 21.69
C ASN A 245 -14.50 -1.76 22.22
N PHE A 246 -13.44 -1.36 22.91
CA PHE A 246 -12.55 -2.23 23.66
C PHE A 246 -13.09 -2.42 25.08
N LEU A 247 -13.37 -3.67 25.45
CA LEU A 247 -13.90 -4.08 26.77
C LEU A 247 -15.19 -3.35 27.20
N GLY A 248 -16.01 -2.89 26.25
CA GLY A 248 -17.24 -2.15 26.54
C GLY A 248 -17.05 -0.74 27.10
N ILE A 249 -15.81 -0.31 27.35
CA ILE A 249 -15.48 0.95 28.03
C ILE A 249 -14.84 1.97 27.08
N TRP A 250 -13.97 1.52 26.16
CA TRP A 250 -13.20 2.42 25.31
C TRP A 250 -13.63 2.33 23.86
N LYS A 251 -14.40 3.31 23.38
CA LYS A 251 -14.74 3.41 21.97
C LYS A 251 -13.54 3.97 21.20
N ILE A 252 -12.91 3.12 20.39
CA ILE A 252 -11.87 3.51 19.45
C ILE A 252 -12.50 3.54 18.06
N ASP A 253 -12.62 4.72 17.48
CA ASP A 253 -13.31 4.97 16.22
C ASP A 253 -12.35 5.71 15.26
N ASP A 254 -11.14 5.16 15.10
CA ASP A 254 -10.05 5.81 14.35
C ASP A 254 -10.44 6.05 12.89
N GLN A 255 -11.23 5.16 12.28
CA GLN A 255 -11.75 5.39 10.94
C GLN A 255 -12.64 6.62 10.86
N ARG A 256 -13.51 6.86 11.85
CA ARG A 256 -14.34 8.07 11.92
C ARG A 256 -13.47 9.32 12.10
N GLN A 257 -12.49 9.24 13.00
CA GLN A 257 -11.54 10.33 13.24
C GLN A 257 -10.77 10.68 11.97
N LEU A 258 -10.35 9.70 11.18
CA LEU A 258 -9.69 9.91 9.89
C LEU A 258 -10.60 10.66 8.91
N LEU A 259 -11.82 10.19 8.71
CA LEU A 259 -12.76 10.81 7.78
C LEU A 259 -13.07 12.26 8.19
N ASP A 260 -13.22 12.52 9.48
CA ASP A 260 -13.44 13.86 10.02
C ASP A 260 -12.23 14.77 9.79
N ALA A 261 -11.03 14.28 10.10
CA ALA A 261 -9.79 15.02 9.89
C ALA A 261 -9.57 15.36 8.40
N LEU A 262 -9.89 14.44 7.48
CA LEU A 262 -9.80 14.69 6.04
C LEU A 262 -10.80 15.74 5.55
N MET A 263 -12.03 15.74 6.09
CA MET A 263 -13.02 16.77 5.79
C MET A 263 -12.56 18.13 6.32
N GLU A 264 -12.14 18.22 7.58
CA GLU A 264 -11.64 19.47 8.19
C GLU A 264 -10.43 20.02 7.45
N ALA A 265 -9.43 19.17 7.15
CA ALA A 265 -8.25 19.51 6.38
C ALA A 265 -8.55 19.96 4.94
N SER A 266 -9.77 19.69 4.46
CA SER A 266 -10.29 20.13 3.16
C SER A 266 -11.29 21.29 3.27
N HIS A 267 -11.44 21.88 4.47
CA HIS A 267 -12.43 22.91 4.79
C HIS A 267 -13.89 22.48 4.50
N LEU A 268 -14.18 21.20 4.71
CA LEU A 268 -15.51 20.62 4.60
C LEU A 268 -16.14 20.43 5.99
N GLY A 269 -17.43 20.73 6.13
CA GLY A 269 -18.18 20.39 7.34
C GLY A 269 -18.30 18.87 7.49
N LYS A 270 -18.17 18.37 8.74
CA LYS A 270 -18.28 16.94 9.06
C LYS A 270 -19.69 16.42 8.80
N SER A 271 -19.90 15.76 7.67
CA SER A 271 -21.19 15.16 7.33
C SER A 271 -21.02 13.99 6.39
N PHE A 272 -22.00 13.08 6.41
CA PHE A 272 -22.00 11.95 5.49
C PHE A 272 -22.03 12.41 4.02
N THR A 273 -22.74 13.49 3.68
CA THR A 273 -22.73 13.98 2.30
C THR A 273 -21.35 14.50 1.88
N ASN A 274 -20.60 15.12 2.78
CA ASN A 274 -19.29 15.71 2.44
C ASN A 274 -18.14 14.70 2.36
N GLU A 275 -18.24 13.50 2.94
CA GLU A 275 -17.17 12.50 2.76
C GLU A 275 -17.00 12.10 1.29
N LEU A 276 -18.06 12.20 0.47
CA LEU A 276 -17.98 11.94 -0.96
C LEU A 276 -17.04 12.92 -1.69
N LYS A 277 -16.76 14.08 -1.09
CA LYS A 277 -15.87 15.12 -1.62
C LYS A 277 -14.43 15.00 -1.14
N ILE A 278 -14.09 13.94 -0.39
CA ILE A 278 -12.72 13.69 0.04
C ILE A 278 -11.89 13.24 -1.18
N HIS A 279 -10.95 14.08 -1.58
CA HIS A 279 -9.99 13.80 -2.66
C HIS A 279 -8.59 14.22 -2.25
N GLY A 280 -7.59 13.46 -2.69
CA GLY A 280 -6.20 13.76 -2.38
C GLY A 280 -5.27 12.63 -2.80
N LEU A 281 -4.09 12.61 -2.20
CA LEU A 281 -3.08 11.59 -2.43
C LEU A 281 -2.85 10.78 -1.16
N LEU A 282 -2.41 9.54 -1.33
CA LEU A 282 -1.91 8.68 -0.28
C LEU A 282 -0.47 8.27 -0.63
N TYR A 283 0.46 8.54 0.28
CA TYR A 283 1.85 8.12 0.19
C TYR A 283 2.07 7.01 1.20
N VAL A 284 2.29 5.77 0.76
CA VAL A 284 2.64 4.64 1.62
C VAL A 284 4.15 4.48 1.61
N ILE A 285 4.79 4.75 2.75
CA ILE A 285 6.24 4.88 2.84
C ILE A 285 6.78 3.93 3.91
N ASN A 286 7.86 3.22 3.59
CA ASN A 286 8.64 2.48 4.57
C ASN A 286 9.56 3.42 5.32
N PHE A 287 9.59 3.29 6.65
CA PHE A 287 10.47 4.04 7.52
C PHE A 287 11.11 3.11 8.56
N ASP A 288 12.41 3.28 8.81
CA ASP A 288 13.24 2.43 9.66
C ASP A 288 13.14 2.74 11.17
N GLY A 289 12.48 3.83 11.57
CA GLY A 289 12.19 4.21 12.97
C GLY A 289 13.10 5.33 13.49
N THR A 290 12.85 6.02 14.60
CA THR A 290 11.70 6.17 15.52
C THR A 290 10.86 7.39 15.11
N TYR A 291 9.53 7.35 15.28
CA TYR A 291 8.68 8.52 14.99
C TYR A 291 9.05 9.80 15.76
N GLN A 292 9.83 9.66 16.83
CA GLN A 292 10.38 10.77 17.61
C GLN A 292 11.37 11.63 16.80
N ALA A 293 11.97 11.07 15.75
CA ALA A 293 12.89 11.80 14.88
C ALA A 293 12.16 12.65 13.82
N LEU A 294 10.83 12.64 13.75
CA LEU A 294 10.12 13.54 12.84
C LEU A 294 10.07 14.93 13.46
N GLU A 295 11.07 15.75 13.14
CA GLU A 295 11.08 17.18 13.45
C GLU A 295 10.01 17.87 12.60
N PHE A 296 9.01 18.47 13.24
CA PHE A 296 7.92 19.17 12.57
C PHE A 296 7.70 20.56 13.14
#